data_AF-A0A934E7V7-F1
#
_entry.id   AF-A0A934E7V7-F1
#
_cell.length_a   1.000
_cell.length_b   1.000
_cell.length_c   1.000
_cell.angle_alpha   90.00
_cell.angle_beta   90.00
_cell.angle_gamma   90.00
#
_symmetry.space_group_name_H-M   'P 1'
#
loop_
_entity.id
_entity.type
_entity.pdbx_description
1 polymer ?
#
loop_
_entity_poly.entity_id
_entity_poly.type
_entity_poly.pdbx_seq_one_letter_code
_entity_poly.pdbx_strand_id
1 'polypeptide(L)'
;MRLRSCIHRLLLLLQCFAPLLPLAGCMPEFQSAAEVIDRRILAIQVDPPELANGVPAPGSISVRALVADPTTPAATVSYEWRSCILEASTGRTAAMLGTNASGPTGRCDETDPATLIAAGDTHLGVLRQQAAVPPAALALLAEPEVGQPVMALRLQLKIASPGGDLYGIKDVVLTRALPPLQPPNANPLLTGISFDGTDLQPGDTVSVTWRSCHSDALQEVKDHAEDETVKVCSHTVRPLFDDVQSEPYQGKSYDGLALASREKLSFAFFTDHGSFSNATTTPPPAGTDPPDLGLQTRWREPTTKASLSTLWVVIRDGRGGESWSQYQVAIR
;
A
#
# COMPACT_ATOMS: atom_id res chain seq x y z
N MET A 1 -26.48 75.29 6.32
CA MET A 1 -26.58 74.52 7.59
C MET A 1 -27.34 73.18 7.40
N ARG A 2 -27.05 72.37 6.37
CA ARG A 2 -27.67 71.03 6.16
C ARG A 2 -26.78 70.11 5.29
N LEU A 3 -25.55 69.82 5.72
CA LEU A 3 -24.68 68.88 4.98
C LEU A 3 -23.80 67.96 5.86
N ARG A 4 -23.91 68.01 7.18
CA ARG A 4 -23.04 67.21 8.09
C ARG A 4 -23.64 65.89 8.54
N SER A 5 -24.88 65.54 8.15
CA SER A 5 -25.59 64.39 8.73
C SER A 5 -25.60 63.11 7.87
N CYS A 6 -25.17 63.14 6.61
CA CYS A 6 -25.19 61.93 5.75
C CYS A 6 -23.89 61.12 5.75
N ILE A 7 -22.76 61.69 6.19
CA ILE A 7 -21.47 60.98 6.14
C ILE A 7 -21.29 60.01 7.32
N HIS A 8 -21.96 60.24 8.46
CA HIS A 8 -21.86 59.35 9.63
C HIS A 8 -22.64 58.03 9.52
N ARG A 9 -23.67 57.94 8.66
CA ARG A 9 -24.40 56.67 8.46
C ARG A 9 -23.74 55.74 7.44
N LEU A 10 -22.90 56.26 6.54
CA LEU A 10 -22.16 55.43 5.59
C LEU A 10 -20.90 54.80 6.21
N LEU A 11 -20.29 55.44 7.20
CA LEU A 11 -19.12 54.91 7.94
C LEU A 11 -19.47 53.80 8.94
N LEU A 12 -20.71 53.75 9.44
CA LEU A 12 -21.17 52.74 10.41
C LEU A 12 -21.54 51.40 9.76
N LEU A 13 -21.79 51.37 8.45
CA LEU A 13 -22.03 50.12 7.70
C LEU A 13 -20.74 49.45 7.22
N LEU A 14 -19.62 50.18 7.12
CA LEU A 14 -18.30 49.61 6.80
C LEU A 14 -17.56 49.03 8.02
N GLN A 15 -18.02 49.29 9.25
CA GLN A 15 -17.39 48.79 10.49
C GLN A 15 -17.95 47.45 11.00
N CYS A 16 -19.00 46.91 10.36
CA CYS A 16 -19.51 45.56 10.67
C CYS A 16 -18.94 44.46 9.75
N PHE A 17 -17.99 44.80 8.87
CA PHE A 17 -17.40 43.88 7.89
C PHE A 17 -15.86 43.81 7.99
N ALA A 18 -15.32 43.79 9.21
CA ALA A 18 -13.94 43.41 9.47
C ALA A 18 -13.85 42.76 10.86
N PRO A 19 -13.24 41.58 11.06
CA PRO A 19 -12.67 40.64 10.10
C PRO A 19 -13.19 39.20 10.34
N LEU A 20 -13.94 38.64 9.39
CA LEU A 20 -13.84 37.20 9.13
C LEU A 20 -12.50 36.98 8.43
N LEU A 21 -11.40 37.26 9.16
CA LEU A 21 -10.06 36.81 8.83
C LEU A 21 -10.22 35.31 8.69
N PRO A 22 -10.03 34.76 7.49
CA PRO A 22 -10.27 33.36 7.28
C PRO A 22 -9.34 32.67 8.27
N LEU A 23 -9.91 31.88 9.16
CA LEU A 23 -9.26 30.69 9.68
C LEU A 23 -9.04 29.75 8.48
N ALA A 24 -8.29 30.23 7.48
CA ALA A 24 -7.54 29.44 6.54
C ALA A 24 -6.47 28.80 7.43
N GLY A 25 -6.91 27.81 8.22
CA GLY A 25 -6.01 26.83 8.75
C GLY A 25 -5.37 26.23 7.52
N CYS A 26 -4.12 26.62 7.27
CA CYS A 26 -3.25 25.87 6.40
C CYS A 26 -3.34 24.45 6.93
N MET A 27 -4.07 23.59 6.23
CA MET A 27 -4.00 22.17 6.54
C MET A 27 -2.53 21.85 6.35
N PRO A 28 -1.85 21.33 7.39
CA PRO A 28 -0.47 20.93 7.23
C PRO A 28 -0.43 20.02 6.01
N GLU A 29 0.47 20.31 5.09
CA GLU A 29 0.70 19.45 3.95
C GLU A 29 1.18 18.13 4.54
N PHE A 30 0.28 17.15 4.57
CA PHE A 30 0.59 15.84 5.12
C PHE A 30 1.60 15.20 4.19
N GLN A 31 2.67 14.67 4.78
CA GLN A 31 3.65 13.93 4.03
C GLN A 31 2.99 12.82 3.22
N SER A 32 3.38 12.70 1.95
CA SER A 32 2.86 11.67 1.08
C SER A 32 3.14 10.28 1.65
N ALA A 33 2.13 9.42 1.68
CA ALA A 33 2.31 8.02 2.07
C ALA A 33 3.23 7.24 1.12
N ALA A 34 3.58 7.79 -0.05
CA ALA A 34 4.58 7.20 -0.95
C ALA A 34 6.02 7.54 -0.56
N GLU A 35 6.24 8.62 0.21
CA GLU A 35 7.57 9.00 0.66
C GLU A 35 7.94 8.20 1.91
N VAL A 36 9.10 7.54 1.86
CA VAL A 36 9.64 6.75 2.95
C VAL A 36 10.80 7.53 3.53
N ILE A 37 10.56 8.27 4.61
CA ILE A 37 11.63 9.03 5.30
C ILE A 37 12.16 8.33 6.54
N ASP A 38 11.38 7.40 7.08
CA ASP A 38 11.67 6.64 8.28
C ASP A 38 11.39 5.15 8.06
N ARG A 39 11.63 4.35 9.09
CA ARG A 39 11.41 2.90 9.03
C ARG A 39 9.95 2.60 8.78
N ARG A 40 9.65 1.80 7.76
CA ARG A 40 8.28 1.45 7.39
C ARG A 40 8.17 0.04 6.82
N ILE A 41 7.07 -0.63 7.15
CA ILE A 41 6.65 -1.88 6.49
C ILE A 41 5.84 -1.49 5.26
N LEU A 42 6.34 -1.81 4.07
CA LEU A 42 5.74 -1.43 2.79
C LEU A 42 4.82 -2.53 2.23
N ALA A 43 5.15 -3.79 2.50
CA ALA A 43 4.44 -4.96 1.98
C ALA A 43 4.64 -6.19 2.89
N ILE A 44 3.64 -7.08 2.92
CA ILE A 44 3.68 -8.44 3.44
C ILE A 44 3.10 -9.41 2.40
N GLN A 45 3.95 -10.31 1.92
CA GLN A 45 3.59 -11.42 1.02
C GLN A 45 3.47 -12.72 1.83
N VAL A 46 2.47 -13.52 1.47
CA VAL A 46 2.30 -14.89 1.99
C VAL A 46 2.17 -15.83 0.81
N ASP A 47 2.83 -16.97 0.87
CA ASP A 47 2.81 -17.98 -0.18
C ASP A 47 2.42 -19.36 0.40
N PRO A 48 1.28 -19.95 -0.03
CA PRO A 48 0.27 -19.33 -0.91
C PRO A 48 -0.53 -18.21 -0.20
N PRO A 49 -1.06 -17.21 -0.93
CA PRO A 49 -1.87 -16.13 -0.36
C PRO A 49 -3.29 -16.58 0.04
N GLU A 50 -3.73 -17.73 -0.47
CA GLU A 50 -4.98 -18.40 -0.15
C GLU A 50 -4.71 -19.85 0.27
N LEU A 51 -5.33 -20.30 1.35
CA LEU A 51 -5.36 -21.69 1.75
C LEU A 51 -6.73 -22.26 1.39
N ALA A 52 -6.76 -23.22 0.48
CA ALA A 52 -7.98 -23.84 0.00
C ALA A 52 -8.02 -25.34 0.30
N ASN A 53 -9.17 -25.85 0.75
CA ASN A 53 -9.40 -27.29 0.87
C ASN A 53 -9.49 -27.95 -0.53
N GLY A 54 -9.15 -29.23 -0.62
CA GLY A 54 -9.12 -29.98 -1.89
C GLY A 54 -7.85 -29.76 -2.72
N VAL A 55 -7.03 -28.78 -2.36
CA VAL A 55 -5.61 -28.72 -2.72
C VAL A 55 -4.83 -29.23 -1.51
N PRO A 56 -3.73 -30.01 -1.68
CA PRO A 56 -2.94 -30.45 -0.55
C PRO A 56 -2.58 -29.26 0.32
N ALA A 57 -3.22 -29.17 1.50
CA ALA A 57 -3.03 -28.03 2.39
C ALA A 57 -1.54 -27.99 2.74
N PRO A 58 -0.85 -26.87 2.46
CA PRO A 58 0.56 -26.84 2.72
C PRO A 58 0.74 -26.96 4.23
N GLY A 59 1.59 -27.89 4.68
CA GLY A 59 1.91 -28.02 6.11
C GLY A 59 2.53 -26.74 6.68
N SER A 60 2.97 -25.83 5.82
CA SER A 60 3.55 -24.53 6.16
C SER A 60 3.27 -23.48 5.08
N ILE A 61 3.15 -22.22 5.49
CA ILE A 61 3.19 -21.05 4.60
C ILE A 61 4.57 -20.38 4.66
N SER A 62 4.96 -19.73 3.57
CA SER A 62 6.10 -18.82 3.53
C SER A 62 5.60 -17.39 3.68
N VAL A 63 6.22 -16.60 4.55
CA VAL A 63 5.84 -15.21 4.81
C VAL A 63 7.04 -14.33 4.59
N ARG A 64 6.84 -13.22 3.88
CA ARG A 64 7.88 -12.25 3.60
C ARG A 64 7.38 -10.84 3.87
N ALA A 65 8.23 -9.96 4.39
CA ALA A 65 7.90 -8.54 4.52
C ALA A 65 8.97 -7.67 3.88
N LEU A 66 8.54 -6.62 3.18
CA LEU A 66 9.39 -5.52 2.72
C LEU A 66 9.41 -4.44 3.78
N VAL A 67 10.57 -4.24 4.39
CA VAL A 67 10.79 -3.20 5.40
C VAL A 67 11.89 -2.27 4.89
N ALA A 68 11.55 -1.00 4.72
CA ALA A 68 12.48 0.03 4.29
C ALA A 68 12.87 0.91 5.48
N ASP A 69 14.12 1.33 5.54
CA ASP A 69 14.63 2.33 6.49
C ASP A 69 15.77 3.08 5.81
N PRO A 70 15.46 4.21 5.14
CA PRO A 70 16.46 4.96 4.40
C PRO A 70 17.45 5.69 5.32
N THR A 71 17.10 5.89 6.61
CA THR A 71 17.98 6.56 7.57
C THR A 71 19.09 5.65 8.07
N THR A 72 18.78 4.36 8.27
CA THR A 72 19.72 3.37 8.82
C THR A 72 19.58 2.01 8.13
N PRO A 73 19.89 1.91 6.83
CA PRO A 73 19.61 0.70 6.03
C PRO A 73 20.35 -0.55 6.51
N ALA A 74 21.45 -0.39 7.25
CA ALA A 74 22.24 -1.49 7.83
C ALA A 74 21.85 -1.84 9.29
N ALA A 75 20.90 -1.13 9.90
CA ALA A 75 20.54 -1.36 11.29
C ALA A 75 19.96 -2.76 11.50
N THR A 76 20.37 -3.38 12.61
CA THR A 76 19.72 -4.57 13.14
C THR A 76 18.44 -4.16 13.86
N VAL A 77 17.36 -4.90 13.65
CA VAL A 77 16.06 -4.67 14.29
C VAL A 77 15.52 -5.94 14.88
N SER A 78 14.85 -5.80 16.02
CA SER A 78 14.06 -6.88 16.61
C SER A 78 12.71 -6.97 15.91
N TYR A 79 12.29 -8.18 15.59
CA TYR A 79 11.00 -8.45 14.97
C TYR A 79 10.28 -9.61 15.66
N GLU A 80 8.96 -9.64 15.47
CA GLU A 80 8.09 -10.68 15.98
C GLU A 80 6.94 -10.93 14.99
N TRP A 81 6.75 -12.19 14.60
CA TRP A 81 5.64 -12.66 13.79
C TRP A 81 4.64 -13.41 14.66
N ARG A 82 3.36 -13.06 14.55
CA ARG A 82 2.25 -13.77 15.19
C ARG A 82 1.19 -14.17 14.17
N SER A 83 0.42 -15.20 14.50
CA SER A 83 -0.83 -15.53 13.83
C SER A 83 -2.01 -15.58 14.78
N CYS A 84 -3.19 -15.24 14.28
CA CYS A 84 -4.46 -15.46 14.95
C CYS A 84 -5.55 -15.77 13.92
N ILE A 85 -6.60 -16.47 14.34
CA ILE A 85 -7.76 -16.74 13.48
C ILE A 85 -8.82 -15.69 13.75
N LEU A 86 -9.35 -15.09 12.69
CA LEU A 86 -10.49 -14.18 12.78
C LEU A 86 -11.75 -14.94 12.40
N GLU A 87 -12.66 -15.10 13.36
CA GLU A 87 -13.99 -15.60 13.03
C GLU A 87 -14.74 -14.56 12.18
N ALA A 88 -15.32 -14.97 11.05
CA ALA A 88 -16.23 -14.09 10.31
C ALA A 88 -17.59 -13.90 11.01
N SER A 89 -17.79 -14.56 12.16
CA SER A 89 -19.09 -14.77 12.81
C SER A 89 -19.69 -13.51 13.44
N THR A 90 -18.92 -12.46 13.72
CA THR A 90 -19.50 -11.13 13.93
C THR A 90 -19.43 -10.39 12.61
N GLY A 91 -20.40 -10.66 11.74
CA GLY A 91 -20.57 -9.89 10.51
C GLY A 91 -20.29 -8.43 10.84
N ARG A 92 -19.25 -7.86 10.22
CA ARG A 92 -19.01 -6.42 10.23
C ARG A 92 -20.16 -5.80 9.45
N THR A 93 -21.34 -5.80 10.05
CA THR A 93 -22.39 -4.85 9.73
C THR A 93 -21.70 -3.50 9.83
N ALA A 94 -21.97 -2.61 8.88
CA ALA A 94 -21.42 -1.25 8.91
C ALA A 94 -21.66 -0.54 10.28
N ALA A 95 -22.60 -1.06 11.09
CA ALA A 95 -22.87 -0.64 12.47
C ALA A 95 -21.80 -1.02 13.51
N MET A 96 -20.97 -2.05 13.29
CA MET A 96 -19.88 -2.43 14.19
C MET A 96 -18.56 -1.68 13.95
N LEU A 97 -18.50 -0.80 12.94
CA LEU A 97 -17.37 0.14 12.77
C LEU A 97 -17.23 1.16 13.92
N GLY A 98 -18.12 1.14 14.91
CA GLY A 98 -18.07 2.00 16.10
C GLY A 98 -18.04 1.26 17.45
N THR A 99 -18.02 -0.08 17.50
CA THR A 99 -18.00 -0.83 18.77
C THR A 99 -16.85 -1.84 18.80
N ASN A 100 -16.00 -1.71 19.82
CA ASN A 100 -14.69 -2.35 20.00
C ASN A 100 -14.75 -3.88 20.28
N ALA A 101 -15.54 -4.66 19.53
CA ALA A 101 -15.72 -6.10 19.80
C ALA A 101 -14.51 -6.95 19.38
N SER A 102 -13.55 -6.37 18.68
CA SER A 102 -12.13 -6.74 18.69
C SER A 102 -11.42 -5.43 18.99
N GLY A 103 -10.37 -5.42 19.83
CA GLY A 103 -9.70 -4.17 20.23
C GLY A 103 -9.45 -3.23 19.03
N PRO A 104 -9.49 -1.90 19.21
CA PRO A 104 -9.62 -0.89 18.14
C PRO A 104 -8.54 -0.94 17.04
N THR A 105 -7.53 -1.80 17.17
CA THR A 105 -6.37 -1.88 16.29
C THR A 105 -6.41 -3.05 15.30
N GLY A 106 -7.33 -4.02 15.42
CA GLY A 106 -7.36 -5.20 14.54
C GLY A 106 -6.08 -6.05 14.61
N ARG A 107 -5.35 -5.98 15.72
CA ARG A 107 -4.10 -6.71 15.95
C ARG A 107 -4.40 -8.11 16.48
N CYS A 108 -3.48 -9.04 16.29
CA CYS A 108 -3.47 -10.25 17.11
C CYS A 108 -3.06 -9.82 18.52
N ASP A 109 -4.05 -9.68 19.41
CA ASP A 109 -3.83 -9.27 20.80
C ASP A 109 -3.00 -10.32 21.53
N GLU A 110 -2.23 -9.90 22.53
CA GLU A 110 -1.52 -10.81 23.42
C GLU A 110 -2.48 -11.64 24.29
N THR A 111 -3.72 -11.14 24.48
CA THR A 111 -4.76 -11.81 25.27
C THR A 111 -5.65 -12.76 24.47
N ASP A 112 -5.67 -12.63 23.14
CA ASP A 112 -6.33 -13.60 22.23
C ASP A 112 -5.37 -14.80 22.02
N PRO A 113 -5.80 -15.97 21.50
CA PRO A 113 -4.90 -17.12 21.28
C PRO A 113 -3.98 -16.87 20.07
N ALA A 114 -3.24 -15.77 20.08
CA ALA A 114 -2.22 -15.46 19.12
C ALA A 114 -1.03 -16.41 19.29
N THR A 115 -0.65 -17.08 18.22
CA THR A 115 0.50 -18.00 18.19
C THR A 115 1.73 -17.23 17.74
N LEU A 116 2.80 -17.26 18.54
CA LEU A 116 4.11 -16.77 18.12
C LEU A 116 4.66 -17.69 17.02
N ILE A 117 4.91 -17.13 15.84
CA ILE A 117 5.49 -17.85 14.70
C ILE A 117 7.01 -17.81 14.77
N ALA A 118 7.56 -16.61 14.95
CA ALA A 118 9.00 -16.37 14.99
C ALA A 118 9.28 -15.03 15.67
N ALA A 119 10.45 -14.92 16.29
CA ALA A 119 10.99 -13.65 16.77
C ALA A 119 12.52 -13.70 16.70
N GLY A 120 13.15 -12.54 16.61
CA GLY A 120 14.60 -12.44 16.63
C GLY A 120 15.08 -11.07 16.17
N ASP A 121 16.38 -11.01 15.86
CA ASP A 121 17.05 -9.83 15.35
C ASP A 121 17.52 -10.08 13.91
N THR A 122 17.42 -9.06 13.07
CA THR A 122 17.78 -9.16 11.64
C THR A 122 18.19 -7.81 11.08
N HIS A 123 18.95 -7.79 10.00
CA HIS A 123 19.11 -6.58 9.19
C HIS A 123 17.82 -6.29 8.41
N LEU A 124 17.57 -5.01 8.18
CA LEU A 124 16.44 -4.53 7.39
C LEU A 124 16.58 -4.88 5.90
N GLY A 125 15.44 -4.93 5.21
CA GLY A 125 15.31 -5.42 3.84
C GLY A 125 14.12 -6.35 3.71
N VAL A 126 14.36 -7.57 3.20
CA VAL A 126 13.32 -8.60 3.06
C VAL A 126 13.39 -9.58 4.23
N LEU A 127 12.44 -9.49 5.15
CA LEU A 127 12.27 -10.49 6.21
C LEU A 127 11.61 -11.72 5.61
N ARG A 128 12.11 -12.92 5.95
CA ARG A 128 11.56 -14.20 5.47
C ARG A 128 11.35 -15.14 6.63
N GLN A 129 10.19 -15.79 6.68
CA GLN A 129 9.86 -16.78 7.69
C GLN A 129 9.03 -17.91 7.06
N GLN A 130 9.29 -19.14 7.49
CA GLN A 130 8.39 -20.26 7.23
C GLN A 130 7.57 -20.54 8.50
N ALA A 131 6.26 -20.68 8.37
CA ALA A 131 5.35 -20.86 9.49
C ALA A 131 4.49 -22.11 9.25
N ALA A 132 4.35 -22.97 10.25
CA ALA A 132 3.35 -24.02 10.19
C ALA A 132 1.94 -23.40 10.13
N VAL A 133 1.04 -23.98 9.35
CA VAL A 133 -0.36 -23.55 9.36
C VAL A 133 -0.96 -23.91 10.71
N PRO A 134 -1.56 -22.97 11.47
CA PRO A 134 -2.13 -23.29 12.77
C PRO A 134 -3.17 -24.41 12.68
N PRO A 135 -3.18 -25.39 13.61
CA PRO A 135 -4.16 -26.48 13.59
C PRO A 135 -5.61 -26.01 13.53
N ALA A 136 -5.92 -24.86 14.15
CA ALA A 136 -7.24 -24.24 14.07
C ALA A 136 -7.61 -23.88 12.61
N ALA A 137 -6.71 -23.28 11.83
CA ALA A 137 -6.97 -23.00 10.41
C ALA A 137 -7.21 -24.29 9.61
N LEU A 138 -6.43 -25.35 9.87
CA LEU A 138 -6.61 -26.64 9.21
C LEU A 138 -7.95 -27.29 9.55
N ALA A 139 -8.38 -27.21 10.82
CA ALA A 139 -9.68 -27.70 11.24
C ALA A 139 -10.82 -26.99 10.52
N LEU A 140 -10.72 -25.67 10.35
CA LEU A 140 -11.71 -24.86 9.64
C LEU A 140 -11.81 -25.19 8.15
N LEU A 141 -10.67 -25.49 7.52
CA LEU A 141 -10.63 -25.92 6.11
C LEU A 141 -11.25 -27.31 5.92
N ALA A 142 -11.21 -28.17 6.94
CA ALA A 142 -11.75 -29.54 6.87
C ALA A 142 -13.28 -29.62 7.01
N GLU A 143 -13.95 -28.53 7.39
CA GLU A 143 -15.41 -28.51 7.54
C GLU A 143 -16.11 -28.57 6.17
N PRO A 144 -17.17 -29.40 6.02
CA PRO A 144 -17.75 -29.75 4.71
C PRO A 144 -18.65 -28.69 4.05
N GLU A 145 -18.76 -27.48 4.61
CA GLU A 145 -19.62 -26.44 4.04
C GLU A 145 -18.99 -25.78 2.81
N VAL A 146 -19.71 -25.83 1.69
CA VAL A 146 -19.27 -25.36 0.38
C VAL A 146 -19.57 -23.86 0.19
N GLY A 147 -18.58 -23.11 -0.30
CA GLY A 147 -18.84 -21.89 -1.08
C GLY A 147 -19.01 -20.58 -0.30
N GLN A 148 -18.53 -20.48 0.95
CA GLN A 148 -18.30 -19.20 1.60
C GLN A 148 -16.84 -19.08 2.07
N PRO A 149 -16.12 -17.99 1.76
CA PRO A 149 -14.90 -17.68 2.47
C PRO A 149 -15.27 -17.45 3.93
N VAL A 150 -14.68 -18.25 4.80
CA VAL A 150 -15.22 -18.42 6.15
C VAL A 150 -14.50 -17.52 7.12
N MET A 151 -13.18 -17.37 6.98
CA MET A 151 -12.30 -16.74 7.96
C MET A 151 -11.00 -16.29 7.30
N ALA A 152 -10.27 -15.42 7.99
CA ALA A 152 -8.90 -15.09 7.65
C ALA A 152 -7.96 -15.59 8.74
N LEU A 153 -6.89 -16.29 8.33
CA LEU A 153 -5.71 -16.43 9.16
C LEU A 153 -4.97 -15.09 9.09
N ARG A 154 -5.00 -14.32 10.17
CA ARG A 154 -4.28 -13.05 10.25
C ARG A 154 -2.85 -13.31 10.68
N LEU A 155 -1.92 -12.73 9.96
CA LEU A 155 -0.51 -12.64 10.28
C LEU A 155 -0.19 -11.22 10.69
N GLN A 156 0.59 -11.07 11.76
CA GLN A 156 1.03 -9.78 12.28
C GLN A 156 2.55 -9.79 12.39
N LEU A 157 3.18 -8.81 11.77
CA LEU A 157 4.58 -8.47 11.96
C LEU A 157 4.67 -7.27 12.88
N LYS A 158 5.44 -7.40 13.96
CA LYS A 158 5.86 -6.31 14.83
C LYS A 158 7.36 -6.08 14.61
N ILE A 159 7.77 -4.82 14.42
CA ILE A 159 9.17 -4.43 14.30
C ILE A 159 9.46 -3.30 15.28
N ALA A 160 10.50 -3.46 16.09
CA ALA A 160 10.97 -2.40 16.98
C ALA A 160 11.47 -1.20 16.15
N SER A 161 11.09 0.02 16.52
CA SER A 161 11.56 1.26 15.88
C SER A 161 11.79 2.36 16.94
N PRO A 162 12.70 3.32 16.73
CA PRO A 162 12.98 4.38 17.71
C PRO A 162 11.74 5.20 18.12
N GLY A 163 10.77 5.36 17.22
CA GLY A 163 9.50 6.06 17.47
C GLY A 163 8.38 5.20 18.07
N GLY A 164 8.66 3.94 18.40
CA GLY A 164 7.67 2.95 18.83
C GLY A 164 7.51 1.80 17.83
N ASP A 165 6.89 0.71 18.26
CA ASP A 165 6.78 -0.49 17.43
C ASP A 165 5.92 -0.25 16.17
N LEU A 166 6.42 -0.73 15.03
CA LEU A 166 5.71 -0.77 13.77
C LEU A 166 4.94 -2.08 13.65
N TYR A 167 3.74 -2.02 13.10
CA TYR A 167 2.89 -3.19 12.90
C TYR A 167 2.48 -3.30 11.44
N GLY A 168 2.69 -4.47 10.85
CA GLY A 168 2.16 -4.84 9.55
C GLY A 168 1.22 -6.03 9.70
N ILE A 169 0.08 -5.99 9.01
CA ILE A 169 -0.96 -7.02 9.09
C ILE A 169 -1.21 -7.58 7.71
N LYS A 170 -1.32 -8.90 7.60
CA LYS A 170 -1.71 -9.60 6.38
C LYS A 170 -2.73 -10.67 6.69
N ASP A 171 -3.83 -10.65 5.97
CA ASP A 171 -4.87 -11.67 6.06
C ASP A 171 -4.65 -12.71 4.96
N VAL A 172 -4.60 -13.98 5.36
CA VAL A 172 -4.57 -15.14 4.47
C VAL A 172 -5.99 -15.68 4.35
N VAL A 173 -6.49 -15.77 3.13
CA VAL A 173 -7.87 -16.21 2.87
C VAL A 173 -7.96 -17.71 3.11
N LEU A 174 -8.94 -18.15 3.91
CA LEU A 174 -9.26 -19.56 4.12
C LEU A 174 -10.52 -19.93 3.32
N THR A 175 -10.36 -20.81 2.33
CA THR A 175 -11.42 -21.22 1.40
C THR A 175 -11.74 -22.71 1.58
N ARG A 176 -12.89 -23.03 2.18
CA ARG A 176 -13.32 -24.43 2.44
C ARG A 176 -13.56 -25.27 1.18
N ALA A 177 -13.85 -24.64 0.05
CA ALA A 177 -13.97 -25.29 -1.24
C ALA A 177 -13.88 -24.25 -2.36
N LEU A 178 -12.97 -24.46 -3.30
CA LEU A 178 -12.92 -23.66 -4.52
C LEU A 178 -14.07 -24.07 -5.46
N PRO A 179 -14.67 -23.12 -6.20
CA PRO A 179 -15.57 -23.46 -7.30
C PRO A 179 -14.90 -24.41 -8.31
N PRO A 180 -15.68 -25.27 -9.00
CA PRO A 180 -15.11 -26.16 -10.02
C PRO A 180 -14.26 -25.39 -11.03
N LEU A 181 -13.07 -25.91 -11.33
CA LEU A 181 -12.08 -25.33 -12.26
C LEU A 181 -11.41 -24.02 -11.80
N GLN A 182 -11.74 -23.47 -10.63
CA GLN A 182 -11.03 -22.31 -10.10
C GLN A 182 -9.72 -22.74 -9.43
N PRO A 183 -8.55 -22.22 -9.86
CA PRO A 183 -7.30 -22.46 -9.16
C PRO A 183 -7.24 -21.71 -7.80
N PRO A 184 -6.46 -22.18 -6.83
CA PRO A 184 -6.09 -21.38 -5.66
C PRO A 184 -5.40 -20.09 -6.10
N ASN A 185 -5.61 -19.01 -5.35
CA ASN A 185 -4.96 -17.75 -5.65
C ASN A 185 -3.42 -17.88 -5.61
N ALA A 186 -2.75 -17.19 -6.52
CA ALA A 186 -1.30 -17.06 -6.56
C ALA A 186 -0.87 -15.61 -6.32
N ASN A 187 0.36 -15.39 -5.83
CA ASN A 187 0.87 -14.02 -5.75
C ASN A 187 1.16 -13.49 -7.16
N PRO A 188 0.76 -12.25 -7.49
CA PRO A 188 1.09 -11.66 -8.78
C PRO A 188 2.60 -11.39 -8.88
N LEU A 189 3.15 -11.41 -10.09
CA LEU A 189 4.59 -11.21 -10.33
C LEU A 189 4.82 -9.94 -11.16
N LEU A 190 5.57 -9.01 -10.57
CA LEU A 190 6.09 -7.84 -11.26
C LEU A 190 7.37 -8.23 -12.01
N THR A 191 7.36 -8.16 -13.34
CA THR A 191 8.52 -8.53 -14.18
C THR A 191 9.50 -7.36 -14.35
N GLY A 192 9.07 -6.14 -14.08
CA GLY A 192 9.91 -4.96 -14.25
C GLY A 192 9.16 -3.65 -14.08
N ILE A 193 9.82 -2.55 -14.42
CA ILE A 193 9.19 -1.25 -14.68
C ILE A 193 9.72 -0.69 -16.00
N SER A 194 8.92 0.11 -16.69
CA SER A 194 9.39 1.02 -17.73
C SER A 194 9.62 2.39 -17.10
N PHE A 195 10.86 2.88 -17.13
CA PHE A 195 11.28 4.19 -16.63
C PHE A 195 11.66 5.07 -17.82
N ASP A 196 10.85 6.08 -18.12
CA ASP A 196 10.96 6.92 -19.34
C ASP A 196 11.07 6.09 -20.63
N GLY A 197 10.32 4.98 -20.70
CA GLY A 197 10.32 4.06 -21.84
C GLY A 197 11.48 3.07 -21.86
N THR A 198 12.39 3.12 -20.89
CA THR A 198 13.44 2.11 -20.71
C THR A 198 12.96 1.05 -19.74
N ASP A 199 12.92 -0.21 -20.19
CA ASP A 199 12.51 -1.32 -19.33
C ASP A 199 13.65 -1.75 -18.40
N LEU A 200 13.33 -1.86 -17.12
CA LEU A 200 14.22 -2.21 -16.01
C LEU A 200 13.72 -3.47 -15.33
N GLN A 201 14.65 -4.39 -15.04
CA GLN A 201 14.40 -5.58 -14.23
C GLN A 201 14.55 -5.28 -12.74
N PRO A 202 13.93 -6.07 -11.84
CA PRO A 202 14.09 -5.90 -10.40
C PRO A 202 15.57 -5.92 -9.98
N GLY A 203 16.00 -4.89 -9.25
CA GLY A 203 17.39 -4.70 -8.84
C GLY A 203 18.24 -3.84 -9.77
N ASP A 204 17.75 -3.48 -10.96
CA ASP A 204 18.45 -2.61 -11.88
C ASP A 204 18.62 -1.19 -11.32
N THR A 205 19.65 -0.50 -11.83
CA THR A 205 19.92 0.91 -11.55
C THR A 205 19.76 1.73 -12.83
N VAL A 206 18.93 2.77 -12.79
CA VAL A 206 18.85 3.78 -13.85
C VAL A 206 19.62 5.04 -13.43
N SER A 207 20.28 5.71 -14.37
CA SER A 207 20.96 6.99 -14.10
C SER A 207 20.18 8.13 -14.72
N VAL A 208 19.92 9.17 -13.91
CA VAL A 208 19.32 10.43 -14.37
C VAL A 208 20.28 11.58 -14.05
N THR A 209 20.28 12.61 -14.89
CA THR A 209 21.01 13.85 -14.62
C THR A 209 20.05 14.83 -13.98
N TRP A 210 20.35 15.25 -12.76
CA TRP A 210 19.45 16.07 -11.96
C TRP A 210 19.08 17.37 -12.69
N ARG A 211 17.77 17.67 -12.77
CA ARG A 211 17.23 18.87 -13.46
C ARG A 211 17.61 18.99 -14.94
N SER A 212 17.98 17.89 -15.60
CA SER A 212 18.42 17.88 -17.00
C SER A 212 17.53 17.01 -17.89
N CYS A 213 16.23 17.29 -17.88
CA CYS A 213 15.23 16.69 -18.75
C CYS A 213 14.76 17.66 -19.84
N HIS A 214 13.99 17.14 -20.79
CA HIS A 214 13.33 17.95 -21.80
C HIS A 214 12.30 18.91 -21.15
N SER A 215 12.00 20.03 -21.80
CA SER A 215 11.23 21.13 -21.21
C SER A 215 9.78 20.77 -20.84
N ASP A 216 9.21 19.76 -21.47
CA ASP A 216 7.88 19.20 -21.18
C ASP A 216 7.85 18.30 -19.93
N ALA A 217 9.01 17.85 -19.47
CA ALA A 217 9.19 17.07 -18.24
C ALA A 217 9.60 17.94 -17.03
N LEU A 218 9.95 19.22 -17.25
CA LEU A 218 10.27 20.15 -16.17
C LEU A 218 9.01 20.59 -15.42
N GLN A 219 9.07 20.54 -14.09
CA GLN A 219 8.04 21.02 -13.19
C GLN A 219 8.59 22.05 -12.21
N GLU A 220 7.83 23.11 -11.96
CA GLU A 220 8.12 24.08 -10.90
C GLU A 220 7.50 23.60 -9.59
N VAL A 221 8.33 23.52 -8.55
CA VAL A 221 7.95 22.96 -7.25
C VAL A 221 8.52 23.86 -6.17
N LYS A 222 7.73 24.10 -5.13
CA LYS A 222 8.19 24.85 -3.98
C LYS A 222 9.06 23.95 -3.11
N ASP A 223 10.32 24.33 -2.91
CA ASP A 223 11.17 23.75 -1.88
C ASP A 223 10.75 24.35 -0.53
N HIS A 224 10.20 23.51 0.34
CA HIS A 224 9.74 23.95 1.66
C HIS A 224 10.88 24.24 2.64
N ALA A 225 12.07 23.68 2.41
CA ALA A 225 13.23 23.92 3.26
C ALA A 225 13.83 25.30 2.99
N GLU A 226 13.84 25.73 1.72
CA GLU A 226 14.47 26.99 1.29
C GLU A 226 13.45 28.11 0.97
N ASP A 227 12.15 27.80 0.97
CA ASP A 227 11.06 28.71 0.55
C ASP A 227 11.24 29.24 -0.90
N GLU A 228 11.90 28.46 -1.76
CA GLU A 228 12.20 28.80 -3.16
C GLU A 228 11.44 27.92 -4.15
N THR A 229 11.04 28.46 -5.30
CA THR A 229 10.53 27.65 -6.41
C THR A 229 11.70 27.10 -7.22
N VAL A 230 11.86 25.78 -7.20
CA VAL A 230 12.87 25.06 -7.98
C VAL A 230 12.26 24.34 -9.17
N LYS A 231 13.05 24.15 -10.22
CA LYS A 231 12.68 23.31 -11.37
C LYS A 231 13.25 21.92 -11.19
N VAL A 232 12.39 20.90 -11.24
CA VAL A 232 12.76 19.48 -11.11
C VAL A 232 12.22 18.68 -12.29
N CYS A 233 12.86 17.56 -12.59
CA CYS A 233 12.37 16.67 -13.65
C CYS A 233 11.33 15.69 -13.16
N SER A 234 10.43 15.33 -14.08
CA SER A 234 9.39 14.33 -13.88
C SER A 234 9.57 13.19 -14.88
N HIS A 235 9.65 11.99 -14.35
CA HIS A 235 9.92 10.75 -15.07
C HIS A 235 8.69 9.84 -15.03
N THR A 236 8.37 9.22 -16.16
CA THR A 236 7.25 8.28 -16.26
C THR A 236 7.68 6.92 -15.74
N VAL A 237 6.91 6.36 -14.81
CA VAL A 237 7.12 5.02 -14.26
C VAL A 237 5.89 4.18 -14.55
N ARG A 238 6.07 3.07 -15.25
CA ARG A 238 5.00 2.12 -15.59
C ARG A 238 5.38 0.71 -15.14
N PRO A 239 4.56 0.01 -14.33
CA PRO A 239 4.84 -1.37 -13.97
C PRO A 239 4.75 -2.30 -15.18
N LEU A 240 5.64 -3.28 -15.25
CA LEU A 240 5.62 -4.37 -16.24
C LEU A 240 5.23 -5.67 -15.54
N PHE A 241 4.21 -6.34 -16.07
CA PHE A 241 3.67 -7.59 -15.57
C PHE A 241 3.01 -8.35 -16.73
N ASP A 242 2.72 -9.63 -16.51
CA ASP A 242 1.99 -10.46 -17.47
C ASP A 242 0.49 -10.45 -17.14
N ASP A 243 -0.35 -10.04 -18.08
CA ASP A 243 -1.80 -9.90 -17.89
C ASP A 243 -2.51 -11.26 -17.70
N VAL A 244 -1.85 -12.36 -18.08
CA VAL A 244 -2.36 -13.72 -17.83
C VAL A 244 -2.40 -14.07 -16.35
N GLN A 245 -1.64 -13.35 -15.50
CA GLN A 245 -1.62 -13.55 -14.04
C GLN A 245 -2.87 -12.98 -13.36
N SER A 246 -3.66 -12.18 -14.06
CA SER A 246 -4.98 -11.77 -13.58
C SER A 246 -5.93 -12.97 -13.67
N GLU A 247 -6.10 -13.70 -12.58
CA GLU A 247 -6.84 -14.96 -12.63
C GLU A 247 -8.36 -14.73 -12.72
N PRO A 248 -9.10 -15.57 -13.48
CA PRO A 248 -10.56 -15.60 -13.39
C PRO A 248 -10.98 -16.24 -12.06
N TYR A 249 -12.00 -15.67 -11.42
CA TYR A 249 -12.60 -16.24 -10.20
C TYR A 249 -14.12 -16.07 -10.21
N GLN A 250 -14.81 -16.88 -9.41
CA GLN A 250 -16.25 -16.71 -9.19
C GLN A 250 -16.48 -15.92 -7.91
N GLY A 251 -16.75 -14.62 -8.07
CA GLY A 251 -17.22 -13.77 -6.99
C GLY A 251 -18.71 -13.96 -6.72
N LYS A 252 -19.25 -13.16 -5.80
CA LYS A 252 -20.70 -13.03 -5.59
C LYS A 252 -21.14 -11.61 -5.88
N SER A 253 -22.25 -11.44 -6.60
CA SER A 253 -22.94 -10.15 -6.73
C SER A 253 -23.68 -9.81 -5.43
N TYR A 254 -24.24 -8.59 -5.35
CA TYR A 254 -24.96 -8.10 -4.17
C TYR A 254 -26.19 -8.95 -3.78
N ASP A 255 -26.78 -9.67 -4.73
CA ASP A 255 -27.87 -10.62 -4.54
C ASP A 255 -27.39 -12.05 -4.20
N GLY A 256 -26.08 -12.25 -4.05
CA GLY A 256 -25.46 -13.53 -3.71
C GLY A 256 -25.27 -14.49 -4.89
N LEU A 257 -25.63 -14.09 -6.11
CA LEU A 257 -25.42 -14.92 -7.30
C LEU A 257 -23.93 -14.99 -7.66
N ALA A 258 -23.52 -16.12 -8.26
CA ALA A 258 -22.16 -16.28 -8.75
C ALA A 258 -21.89 -15.31 -9.91
N LEU A 259 -20.84 -14.50 -9.79
CA LEU A 259 -20.43 -13.53 -10.79
C LEU A 259 -19.01 -13.85 -11.24
N ALA A 260 -18.87 -14.27 -12.50
CA ALA A 260 -17.57 -14.42 -13.13
C ALA A 260 -16.84 -13.07 -13.11
N SER A 261 -15.68 -13.07 -12.47
CA SER A 261 -14.85 -11.88 -12.26
C SER A 261 -13.41 -12.21 -12.66
N ARG A 262 -12.61 -11.18 -12.85
CA ARG A 262 -11.17 -11.29 -13.08
C ARG A 262 -10.47 -10.40 -12.07
N GLU A 263 -9.33 -10.86 -11.57
CA GLU A 263 -8.57 -10.11 -10.57
C GLU A 263 -8.14 -8.75 -11.11
N LYS A 264 -8.36 -7.71 -10.30
CA LYS A 264 -7.85 -6.38 -10.59
C LYS A 264 -6.52 -6.22 -9.88
N LEU A 265 -5.46 -6.07 -10.66
CA LEU A 265 -4.14 -5.76 -10.12
C LEU A 265 -4.10 -4.29 -9.71
N SER A 266 -3.43 -3.96 -8.63
CA SER A 266 -3.22 -2.59 -8.17
C SER A 266 -1.77 -2.41 -7.78
N PHE A 267 -1.26 -1.19 -7.94
CA PHE A 267 0.14 -0.87 -7.73
C PHE A 267 0.25 0.24 -6.70
N ALA A 268 1.20 0.11 -5.78
CA ALA A 268 1.61 1.18 -4.88
C ALA A 268 3.09 1.48 -5.11
N PHE A 269 3.41 2.76 -5.20
CA PHE A 269 4.75 3.26 -5.47
C PHE A 269 5.30 3.95 -4.24
N PHE A 270 6.55 3.65 -3.90
CA PHE A 270 7.24 4.26 -2.77
C PHE A 270 8.63 4.72 -3.19
N THR A 271 9.12 5.79 -2.56
CA THR A 271 10.48 6.30 -2.78
C THR A 271 11.07 6.88 -1.50
N ASP A 272 12.38 6.80 -1.34
CA ASP A 272 13.13 7.46 -0.26
C ASP A 272 13.47 8.93 -0.58
N HIS A 273 13.54 9.26 -1.88
CA HIS A 273 13.77 10.61 -2.38
C HIS A 273 12.87 10.92 -3.58
N GLY A 274 12.42 12.17 -3.66
CA GLY A 274 11.46 12.59 -4.67
C GLY A 274 10.03 12.28 -4.26
N SER A 275 9.10 12.36 -5.21
CA SER A 275 7.67 12.14 -4.95
C SER A 275 6.97 11.53 -6.16
N PHE A 276 5.80 10.94 -5.95
CA PHE A 276 4.97 10.44 -7.04
C PHE A 276 3.74 11.33 -7.25
N SER A 277 3.35 11.54 -8.51
CA SER A 277 2.09 12.23 -8.84
C SER A 277 0.88 11.44 -8.34
N ASN A 278 0.96 10.10 -8.40
CA ASN A 278 0.00 9.17 -7.81
C ASN A 278 0.76 8.09 -7.04
N ALA A 279 0.48 7.96 -5.75
CA ALA A 279 1.05 6.90 -4.90
C ALA A 279 0.51 5.51 -5.26
N THR A 280 -0.65 5.44 -5.90
CA THR A 280 -1.31 4.19 -6.28
C THR A 280 -1.91 4.28 -7.68
N THR A 281 -1.86 3.18 -8.44
CA THR A 281 -2.52 3.06 -9.73
C THR A 281 -3.31 1.75 -9.83
N THR A 282 -4.37 1.76 -10.65
CA THR A 282 -5.22 0.60 -10.91
C THR A 282 -5.61 0.63 -12.39
N PRO A 283 -5.76 -0.54 -13.06
CA PRO A 283 -6.31 -0.61 -14.39
C PRO A 283 -7.63 0.17 -14.43
N PRO A 284 -7.85 0.99 -15.45
CA PRO A 284 -9.10 1.71 -15.55
C PRO A 284 -10.24 0.71 -15.83
N PRO A 285 -11.51 1.09 -15.61
CA PRO A 285 -12.64 0.22 -15.93
C PRO A 285 -12.60 -0.27 -17.39
N ALA A 286 -13.06 -1.49 -17.65
CA ALA A 286 -13.10 -2.01 -19.01
C ALA A 286 -13.88 -1.05 -19.95
N GLY A 287 -13.29 -0.74 -21.11
CA GLY A 287 -13.90 0.15 -22.11
C GLY A 287 -13.53 1.63 -22.02
N THR A 288 -12.63 2.04 -21.12
CA THR A 288 -12.06 3.39 -21.13
C THR A 288 -10.76 3.43 -21.94
N ASP A 289 -10.69 4.26 -22.98
CA ASP A 289 -9.46 4.52 -23.75
C ASP A 289 -8.73 5.78 -23.25
N PRO A 290 -7.38 5.79 -23.24
CA PRO A 290 -6.48 4.68 -23.56
C PRO A 290 -6.33 3.73 -22.34
N PRO A 291 -6.27 2.41 -22.55
CA PRO A 291 -6.19 1.42 -21.48
C PRO A 291 -4.94 1.56 -20.59
N ASP A 292 -3.84 2.11 -21.13
CA ASP A 292 -2.55 2.16 -20.45
C ASP A 292 -2.35 3.38 -19.53
N LEU A 293 -3.12 4.46 -19.70
CA LEU A 293 -2.91 5.68 -18.90
C LEU A 293 -3.19 5.47 -17.41
N GLY A 294 -4.01 4.48 -17.05
CA GLY A 294 -4.38 4.21 -15.67
C GLY A 294 -3.31 3.51 -14.84
N LEU A 295 -2.27 2.95 -15.46
CA LEU A 295 -1.26 2.13 -14.77
C LEU A 295 0.06 2.83 -14.49
N GLN A 296 0.31 3.96 -15.15
CA GLN A 296 1.53 4.74 -14.99
C GLN A 296 1.39 5.82 -13.90
N THR A 297 2.52 6.15 -13.27
CA THR A 297 2.66 7.32 -12.40
C THR A 297 3.85 8.15 -12.86
N ARG A 298 4.01 9.35 -12.30
CA ARG A 298 5.20 10.17 -12.53
C ARG A 298 6.00 10.26 -11.25
N TRP A 299 7.22 9.74 -11.28
CA TRP A 299 8.21 10.03 -10.24
C TRP A 299 8.82 11.40 -10.53
N ARG A 300 8.96 12.22 -9.51
CA ARG A 300 9.50 13.56 -9.57
C ARG A 300 10.76 13.60 -8.73
N GLU A 301 11.83 14.13 -9.29
CA GLU A 301 13.12 14.28 -8.60
C GLU A 301 12.97 15.05 -7.28
N PRO A 302 13.81 14.78 -6.28
CA PRO A 302 13.83 15.56 -5.04
C PRO A 302 14.23 17.02 -5.32
N THR A 303 13.66 17.95 -4.54
CA THR A 303 13.98 19.39 -4.64
C THR A 303 15.43 19.67 -4.25
N THR A 304 15.97 18.90 -3.30
CA THR A 304 17.39 18.83 -2.95
C THR A 304 18.05 17.62 -3.63
N LYS A 305 19.22 17.81 -4.24
CA LYS A 305 19.94 16.73 -4.93
C LYS A 305 20.31 15.60 -3.95
N ALA A 306 19.80 14.40 -4.22
CA ALA A 306 20.29 13.15 -3.65
C ALA A 306 21.31 12.51 -4.61
N SER A 307 22.18 11.61 -4.14
CA SER A 307 23.07 10.83 -5.01
C SER A 307 22.41 9.55 -5.52
N LEU A 308 21.46 9.02 -4.76
CA LEU A 308 20.76 7.77 -5.02
C LEU A 308 19.33 7.90 -4.48
N SER A 309 18.38 7.28 -5.17
CA SER A 309 17.03 7.06 -4.67
C SER A 309 16.60 5.63 -4.94
N THR A 310 15.94 5.02 -3.96
CA THR A 310 15.32 3.72 -4.09
C THR A 310 13.85 3.87 -4.46
N LEU A 311 13.42 3.20 -5.53
CA LEU A 311 12.01 3.05 -5.87
C LEU A 311 11.53 1.66 -5.47
N TRP A 312 10.42 1.57 -4.76
CA TRP A 312 9.70 0.31 -4.53
C TRP A 312 8.35 0.33 -5.23
N VAL A 313 8.03 -0.77 -5.90
CA VAL A 313 6.72 -0.97 -6.53
C VAL A 313 6.11 -2.24 -5.95
N VAL A 314 4.95 -2.09 -5.29
CA VAL A 314 4.20 -3.19 -4.69
C VAL A 314 2.99 -3.47 -5.58
N ILE A 315 2.83 -4.72 -6.01
CA ILE A 315 1.69 -5.21 -6.79
C ILE A 315 0.77 -6.04 -5.90
N ARG A 316 -0.54 -5.81 -5.98
CA ARG A 316 -1.58 -6.52 -5.23
C ARG A 316 -2.69 -6.97 -6.16
N ASP A 317 -3.21 -8.18 -5.95
CA ASP A 317 -4.45 -8.62 -6.59
C ASP A 317 -5.68 -8.35 -5.69
N GLY A 318 -6.87 -8.74 -6.17
CA GLY A 318 -8.13 -8.61 -5.42
C GLY A 318 -8.45 -9.77 -4.46
N ARG A 319 -7.61 -10.81 -4.40
CA ARG A 319 -7.78 -12.05 -3.63
C ARG A 319 -6.68 -12.26 -2.56
N GLY A 320 -5.89 -11.22 -2.28
CA GLY A 320 -4.93 -11.17 -1.19
C GLY A 320 -3.48 -11.50 -1.59
N GLY A 321 -3.21 -11.81 -2.85
CA GLY A 321 -1.84 -11.95 -3.33
C GLY A 321 -1.13 -10.59 -3.38
N GLU A 322 0.14 -10.61 -3.03
CA GLU A 322 0.98 -9.42 -2.99
C GLU A 322 2.42 -9.78 -3.34
N SER A 323 3.10 -8.90 -4.08
CA SER A 323 4.52 -9.01 -4.40
C SER A 323 5.11 -7.61 -4.58
N TRP A 324 6.42 -7.52 -4.75
CA TRP A 324 7.10 -6.24 -4.96
C TRP A 324 8.42 -6.38 -5.71
N SER A 325 8.87 -5.27 -6.27
CA SER A 325 10.23 -5.10 -6.79
C SER A 325 10.86 -3.80 -6.29
N GLN A 326 12.19 -3.75 -6.33
CA GLN A 326 12.99 -2.59 -5.94
C GLN A 326 13.91 -2.19 -7.09
N TYR A 327 14.12 -0.89 -7.25
CA TYR A 327 14.96 -0.29 -8.27
C TYR A 327 15.79 0.84 -7.67
N GLN A 328 16.91 1.15 -8.28
CA GLN A 328 17.78 2.26 -7.87
C GLN A 328 17.82 3.34 -8.95
N VAL A 329 17.78 4.60 -8.54
CA VAL A 329 17.90 5.78 -9.40
C VAL A 329 19.12 6.55 -8.97
N ALA A 330 20.22 6.44 -9.73
CA ALA A 330 21.43 7.21 -9.51
C ALA A 330 21.23 8.62 -10.07
N ILE A 331 21.27 9.63 -9.20
CA ILE A 331 21.01 11.03 -9.55
C ILE A 331 22.37 11.75 -9.65
N ARG A 332 22.77 12.08 -10.88
CA ARG A 332 24.08 12.65 -11.20
C ARG A 332 24.07 14.15 -11.37
#